data_AF-A0A432MCP8-F1
#
_entry.id   AF-A0A432MCP8-F1
#
_cell.length_a   1.000
_cell.length_b   1.000
_cell.length_c   1.000
_cell.angle_alpha   90.00
_cell.angle_beta   90.00
_cell.angle_gamma   90.00
#
_symmetry.space_group_name_H-M   'P 1'
#
loop_
_entity.id
_entity.type
_entity.pdbx_description
1 polymer ?
#
loop_
_entity_poly.entity_id
_entity_poly.type
_entity_poly.pdbx_seq_one_letter_code
_entity_poly.pdbx_strand_id
1 'polypeptide(L)'
;MSTSYDLAPNQAAPSRAVVPKNPSYPERVHVAERPRLEGILRDWEARIAEAKRKLDVLGPSADRPKFERLYAQMLGARDQIAEAVRRMPMEVGDLYEEDEHRLHEAVAALERLFKAWG
;
A
#
# COMPACT_ATOMS: atom_id res chain seq x y z
N MET A 1 -20.20 48.27 -39.70
CA MET A 1 -19.52 47.29 -40.57
C MET A 1 -19.29 46.04 -39.75
N SER A 2 -20.21 45.07 -39.85
CA SER A 2 -20.13 43.79 -39.13
C SER A 2 -19.49 42.76 -40.04
N THR A 3 -18.33 42.26 -39.63
CA THR A 3 -17.69 41.12 -40.28
C THR A 3 -18.26 39.84 -39.68
N SER A 4 -19.25 39.26 -40.37
CA SER A 4 -19.73 37.91 -40.08
C SER A 4 -18.61 36.92 -40.39
N TYR A 5 -18.10 36.24 -39.37
CA TYR A 5 -17.30 35.03 -39.57
C TYR A 5 -18.24 33.88 -39.88
N ASP A 6 -18.23 33.42 -41.14
CA ASP A 6 -18.81 32.13 -41.53
C ASP A 6 -18.07 31.01 -40.79
N LEU A 7 -18.73 30.42 -39.79
CA LEU A 7 -18.27 29.22 -39.11
C LEU A 7 -18.50 28.02 -40.05
N ALA A 8 -17.43 27.59 -40.73
CA ALA A 8 -17.38 26.31 -41.42
C ALA A 8 -17.75 25.15 -40.48
N PRO A 9 -18.34 24.05 -41.00
CA PRO A 9 -18.86 22.97 -40.17
C PRO A 9 -17.78 22.31 -39.32
N ASN A 10 -18.13 22.13 -38.05
CA ASN A 10 -17.41 21.42 -37.00
C ASN A 10 -16.80 20.11 -37.53
N GLN A 11 -15.49 20.12 -37.82
CA GLN A 11 -14.75 18.92 -38.19
C GLN A 11 -14.79 17.97 -36.99
N ALA A 12 -15.49 16.84 -37.16
CA ALA A 12 -15.55 15.78 -36.16
C ALA A 12 -14.14 15.42 -35.71
N ALA A 13 -13.90 15.48 -34.39
CA ALA A 13 -12.62 15.13 -33.80
C ALA A 13 -12.18 13.74 -34.30
N PRO A 14 -10.90 13.55 -34.68
CA PRO A 14 -10.44 12.26 -35.15
C PRO A 14 -10.71 11.21 -34.06
N SER A 15 -11.36 10.11 -34.44
CA SER A 15 -11.57 8.96 -33.56
C SER A 15 -10.23 8.55 -32.96
N ARG A 16 -10.12 8.49 -31.63
CA ARG A 16 -8.91 7.99 -30.93
C ARG A 16 -8.47 6.70 -31.59
N ALA A 17 -7.31 6.74 -32.25
CA ALA A 17 -6.71 5.54 -32.83
C ALA A 17 -6.55 4.52 -31.69
N VAL A 18 -7.12 3.33 -31.88
CA VAL A 18 -6.94 2.20 -30.96
C VAL A 18 -5.47 1.82 -31.08
N VAL A 19 -4.65 2.26 -30.13
CA VAL A 19 -3.24 1.85 -30.04
C VAL A 19 -3.24 0.32 -29.91
N PRO A 20 -2.53 -0.42 -30.79
CA PRO A 20 -2.44 -1.87 -30.68
C PRO A 20 -1.91 -2.22 -29.28
N LYS A 21 -2.70 -2.95 -28.48
CA LYS A 21 -2.23 -3.51 -27.21
C LYS A 21 -1.06 -4.42 -27.53
N ASN A 22 0.14 -4.04 -27.11
CA ASN A 22 1.31 -4.89 -27.26
C ASN A 22 1.08 -6.17 -26.42
N PRO A 23 0.97 -7.36 -27.03
CA PRO A 23 0.54 -8.59 -26.34
C PRO A 23 1.51 -9.08 -25.27
N SER A 24 2.69 -8.45 -25.14
CA SER A 24 3.74 -8.83 -24.20
C SER A 24 3.65 -8.18 -22.83
N TYR A 25 2.80 -7.17 -22.61
CA TYR A 25 2.63 -6.58 -21.27
C TYR A 25 1.55 -7.34 -20.48
N PRO A 26 1.87 -7.90 -19.30
CA PRO A 26 0.88 -8.59 -18.50
C PRO A 26 -0.20 -7.62 -18.05
N GLU A 27 -1.44 -8.09 -18.03
CA GLU A 27 -2.56 -7.30 -17.55
C GLU A 27 -2.46 -7.09 -16.04
N ARG A 28 -2.73 -5.87 -15.57
CA ARG A 28 -2.79 -5.56 -14.14
C ARG A 28 -4.11 -6.06 -13.57
N VAL A 29 -4.12 -7.28 -13.04
CA VAL A 29 -5.33 -7.94 -12.53
C VAL A 29 -5.58 -7.67 -11.04
N HIS A 30 -4.57 -7.22 -10.29
CA HIS A 30 -4.62 -7.09 -8.82
C HIS A 30 -5.08 -5.72 -8.30
N VAL A 31 -5.48 -4.79 -9.18
CA VAL A 31 -5.90 -3.43 -8.77
C VAL A 31 -7.08 -3.48 -7.79
N ALA A 32 -7.99 -4.45 -7.98
CA ALA A 32 -9.15 -4.66 -7.12
C ALA A 32 -8.79 -5.10 -5.69
N GLU A 33 -7.57 -5.56 -5.44
CA GLU A 33 -7.12 -5.99 -4.10
C GLU A 33 -6.72 -4.83 -3.20
N ARG A 34 -6.52 -3.64 -3.76
CA ARG A 34 -6.06 -2.46 -3.01
C ARG A 34 -6.87 -2.20 -1.73
N PRO A 35 -8.22 -2.23 -1.71
CA PRO A 35 -8.98 -2.00 -0.48
C PRO A 35 -8.70 -3.05 0.60
N ARG A 36 -8.47 -4.30 0.21
CA ARG A 36 -8.11 -5.40 1.13
C ARG A 36 -6.73 -5.15 1.75
N LEU A 37 -5.75 -4.84 0.90
CA LEU A 37 -4.37 -4.57 1.30
C LEU A 37 -4.28 -3.35 2.24
N GLU A 38 -4.99 -2.27 1.90
CA GLU A 38 -5.11 -1.10 2.77
C GLU A 38 -5.82 -1.41 4.10
N GLY A 39 -6.79 -2.33 4.09
CA GLY A 39 -7.43 -2.83 5.31
C GLY A 39 -6.41 -3.46 6.27
N ILE A 40 -5.57 -4.35 5.76
CA ILE A 40 -4.50 -5.00 6.53
C ILE A 40 -3.57 -3.95 7.16
N LEU A 41 -3.13 -2.97 6.37
CA LEU A 41 -2.25 -1.91 6.88
C LEU A 41 -2.93 -1.11 7.99
N ARG A 42 -4.18 -0.67 7.80
CA ARG A 42 -4.92 0.12 8.78
C ARG A 42 -5.11 -0.65 10.09
N ASP A 43 -5.42 -1.94 10.03
CA ASP A 43 -5.61 -2.76 11.22
C ASP A 43 -4.32 -2.85 12.05
N TRP A 44 -3.17 -3.03 11.38
CA TRP A 44 -1.88 -3.06 12.04
C TRP A 44 -1.46 -1.69 12.58
N GLU A 45 -1.69 -0.61 11.83
CA GLU A 45 -1.44 0.76 12.30
C GLU A 45 -2.23 1.07 13.58
N ALA A 46 -3.50 0.67 13.65
CA ALA A 46 -4.32 0.85 14.84
C ALA A 46 -3.76 0.11 16.05
N ARG A 47 -3.30 -1.14 15.86
CA ARG A 47 -2.67 -1.95 16.93
C ARG A 47 -1.34 -1.34 17.40
N ILE A 48 -0.52 -0.85 16.47
CA ILE A 48 0.78 -0.21 16.77
C ILE A 48 0.56 1.12 17.51
N ALA A 49 -0.45 1.90 17.11
CA ALA A 49 -0.81 3.12 17.82
C ALA A 49 -1.23 2.84 19.27
N GLU A 50 -1.92 1.72 19.53
CA GLU A 50 -2.23 1.28 20.89
C GLU A 50 -0.96 0.88 21.67
N ALA A 51 -0.04 0.13 21.04
CA ALA A 51 1.24 -0.20 21.67
C ALA A 51 2.03 1.07 22.05
N LYS A 52 2.01 2.10 21.19
CA LYS A 52 2.63 3.41 21.49
C LYS A 52 1.99 4.08 22.71
N ARG A 53 0.65 4.12 22.79
CA ARG A 53 -0.06 4.67 23.95
C ARG A 53 0.34 3.98 25.24
N LYS A 54 0.40 2.64 25.24
CA LYS A 54 0.84 1.86 26.41
C LYS A 54 2.29 2.17 26.80
N LEU A 55 3.17 2.31 25.81
CA LEU A 55 4.58 2.66 26.04
C LEU A 55 4.73 4.06 26.66
N ASP A 56 3.90 5.01 26.25
CA ASP A 56 3.91 6.37 26.80
C ASP A 56 3.45 6.40 28.26
N VAL A 57 2.44 5.59 28.60
CA VAL A 57 1.93 5.45 29.98
C VAL A 57 2.95 4.76 30.90
N LEU A 58 3.76 3.83 30.38
CA LEU A 58 4.73 3.06 31.18
C LEU A 58 5.75 3.96 31.93
N GLY A 59 5.98 5.18 31.44
CA GLY A 59 6.90 6.12 32.11
C GLY A 59 8.33 5.58 32.21
N PRO A 60 9.19 6.14 33.10
CA PRO A 60 10.53 5.62 33.36
C PRO A 60 10.44 4.29 34.13
N SER A 61 10.56 3.17 33.42
CA SER A 61 10.56 1.81 33.99
C SER A 61 11.78 1.04 33.51
N ALA A 62 12.26 0.09 34.32
CA ALA A 62 13.35 -0.82 33.95
C ALA A 62 13.02 -1.64 32.68
N ASP A 63 11.74 -1.92 32.44
CA ASP A 63 11.29 -2.67 31.26
C ASP A 63 11.09 -1.80 30.01
N ARG A 64 11.09 -0.46 30.15
CA ARG A 64 10.83 0.47 29.05
C ARG A 64 11.75 0.23 27.83
N PRO A 65 13.07 0.04 27.97
CA PRO A 65 13.95 -0.19 26.81
C PRO A 65 13.59 -1.45 26.01
N LYS A 66 13.05 -2.49 26.66
CA LYS A 66 12.57 -3.70 25.99
C LYS A 66 11.38 -3.37 25.08
N PHE A 67 10.40 -2.64 25.60
CA PHE A 67 9.21 -2.24 24.84
C PHE A 67 9.54 -1.24 23.74
N GLU A 68 10.46 -0.29 23.96
CA GLU A 68 10.94 0.61 22.91
C GLU A 68 11.55 -0.16 21.74
N ARG A 69 12.34 -1.20 22.01
CA ARG A 69 12.91 -2.07 20.97
C ARG A 69 11.82 -2.83 20.20
N LEU A 70 10.87 -3.43 20.90
CA LEU A 70 9.75 -4.13 20.26
C LEU A 70 8.92 -3.17 19.40
N TYR A 71 8.65 -1.97 19.89
CA TYR A 71 7.93 -0.94 19.14
C TYR A 71 8.68 -0.52 17.88
N ALA A 72 9.99 -0.30 17.94
CA ALA A 72 10.80 0.00 16.77
C ALA A 72 10.77 -1.13 15.73
N GLN A 73 10.79 -2.39 16.17
CA GLN A 73 10.64 -3.55 15.28
C GLN A 73 9.25 -3.61 14.63
N MET A 74 8.20 -3.25 15.36
CA MET A 74 6.84 -3.16 14.81
C MET A 74 6.74 -2.10 13.71
N LEU A 75 7.38 -0.93 13.91
CA LEU A 75 7.42 0.11 12.88
C LEU A 75 8.11 -0.39 11.60
N GLY A 76 9.25 -1.08 11.73
CA GLY A 76 9.95 -1.65 10.58
C GLY A 76 9.10 -2.67 9.80
N ALA A 77 8.39 -3.56 10.51
CA ALA A 77 7.50 -4.52 9.85
C ALA A 77 6.25 -3.84 9.22
N ARG A 78 5.70 -2.79 9.86
CA ARG A 78 4.62 -1.98 9.27
C ARG A 78 5.07 -1.31 7.98
N ASP A 79 6.30 -0.82 7.91
CA ASP A 79 6.82 -0.17 6.70
C ASP A 79 6.98 -1.17 5.54
N GLN A 80 7.35 -2.42 5.83
CA GLN A 80 7.34 -3.50 4.83
C GLN A 80 5.93 -3.79 4.30
N ILE A 81 4.91 -3.82 5.18
CA ILE A 81 3.50 -3.94 4.76
C ILE A 81 3.11 -2.75 3.88
N ALA A 82 3.43 -1.53 4.29
CA ALA A 82 3.10 -0.32 3.54
C ALA A 82 3.75 -0.32 2.14
N GLU A 83 4.98 -0.82 2.01
CA GLU A 83 5.63 -0.98 0.72
C GLU A 83 4.90 -2.01 -0.16
N ALA A 84 4.60 -3.19 0.37
CA ALA A 84 3.88 -4.23 -0.36
C ALA A 84 2.48 -3.76 -0.82
N VAL A 85 1.72 -3.12 0.07
CA VAL A 85 0.39 -2.54 -0.23
C VAL A 85 0.45 -1.53 -1.38
N ARG A 86 1.53 -0.75 -1.47
CA ARG A 86 1.73 0.23 -2.55
C ARG A 86 2.09 -0.44 -3.88
N ARG A 87 2.88 -1.51 -3.84
CA ARG A 87 3.44 -2.18 -5.03
C ARG A 87 2.49 -3.20 -5.64
N MET A 88 1.99 -4.14 -4.85
CA MET A 88 1.21 -5.31 -5.31
C MET A 88 0.08 -4.99 -6.29
N PRO A 89 -0.74 -3.93 -6.14
CA PRO A 89 -1.81 -3.63 -7.09
C PRO A 89 -1.32 -3.34 -8.53
N MET A 90 -0.03 -3.06 -8.69
CA MET A 90 0.60 -2.66 -9.96
C MET A 90 1.52 -3.74 -10.53
N GLU A 91 1.89 -4.74 -9.72
CA GLU A 91 2.78 -5.83 -10.08
C GLU A 91 2.01 -6.98 -10.75
N VAL A 92 2.75 -7.85 -11.44
CA VAL A 92 2.23 -8.96 -12.26
C VAL A 92 3.22 -10.12 -12.26
N GLY A 93 2.73 -11.35 -12.34
CA GLY A 93 3.56 -12.56 -12.36
C GLY A 93 4.43 -12.69 -11.10
N ASP A 94 5.68 -13.14 -11.27
CA ASP A 94 6.62 -13.42 -10.17
C ASP A 94 6.86 -12.23 -9.22
N LEU A 95 6.78 -10.99 -9.71
CA LEU A 95 6.93 -9.80 -8.87
C LEU A 95 5.77 -9.64 -7.89
N TYR A 96 4.56 -10.02 -8.32
CA TYR A 96 3.40 -10.03 -7.43
C TYR A 96 3.57 -11.10 -6.35
N GLU A 97 3.99 -12.32 -6.73
CA GLU A 97 4.20 -13.43 -5.80
C GLU A 97 5.30 -13.10 -4.77
N GLU A 98 6.37 -12.43 -5.19
CA GLU A 98 7.42 -11.96 -4.29
C GLU A 98 6.89 -10.94 -3.28
N ASP A 99 6.14 -9.93 -3.74
CA ASP A 99 5.57 -8.92 -2.84
C ASP A 99 4.47 -9.51 -1.94
N GLU A 100 3.71 -10.50 -2.41
CA GLU A 100 2.75 -11.26 -1.58
C GLU A 100 3.48 -12.05 -0.47
N HIS A 101 4.58 -12.73 -0.80
CA HIS A 101 5.38 -13.44 0.20
C HIS A 101 5.95 -12.47 1.24
N ARG A 102 6.48 -11.31 0.80
CA ARG A 102 6.97 -10.27 1.70
C ARG A 102 5.87 -9.72 2.61
N LEU A 103 4.66 -9.52 2.08
CA LEU A 103 3.51 -9.12 2.88
C LEU A 103 3.20 -10.15 3.97
N HIS A 104 3.16 -11.43 3.62
CA HIS A 104 2.90 -12.51 4.58
C HIS A 104 3.97 -12.59 5.68
N GLU A 105 5.24 -12.47 5.32
CA GLU A 105 6.34 -12.48 6.30
C GLU A 105 6.29 -11.26 7.23
N ALA A 106 5.98 -10.07 6.70
CA ALA A 106 5.85 -8.86 7.50
C ALA A 106 4.67 -8.93 8.49
N VAL A 107 3.52 -9.47 8.04
CA VAL A 107 2.37 -9.73 8.91
C VAL A 107 2.72 -10.74 9.99
N ALA A 108 3.34 -11.87 9.63
CA ALA A 108 3.75 -12.90 10.60
C ALA A 108 4.78 -12.35 11.61
N ALA A 109 5.68 -11.46 11.17
CA ALA A 109 6.61 -10.78 12.06
C ALA A 109 5.88 -9.90 13.08
N LEU A 110 4.90 -9.10 12.64
CA LEU A 110 4.07 -8.30 13.55
C LEU A 110 3.31 -9.17 14.54
N GLU A 111 2.74 -10.30 14.12
CA GLU A 111 2.08 -11.24 15.03
C GLU A 111 3.01 -11.74 16.14
N ARG A 112 4.24 -12.13 15.78
CA ARG A 112 5.26 -12.55 16.76
C ARG A 112 5.65 -11.41 17.70
N LEU A 113 5.81 -10.20 17.19
CA LEU A 113 6.16 -9.03 18.00
C LEU A 113 5.05 -8.65 18.97
N PHE A 114 3.79 -8.68 18.54
CA PHE A 114 2.64 -8.43 19.41
C PHE A 114 2.46 -9.53 20.45
N LYS A 115 2.73 -10.79 20.11
CA LYS A 115 2.77 -11.87 21.09
C LYS A 115 3.87 -11.67 22.14
N ALA A 116 5.02 -11.12 21.75
CA ALA A 116 6.11 -10.80 22.68
C ALA A 116 5.85 -9.53 23.52
N TRP A 117 4.97 -8.66 23.05
CA TRP A 117 4.55 -7.44 23.75
C TRP A 117 3.69 -7.75 24.98
N GLY A 118 2.83 -8.77 24.91
CA GLY A 118 1.90 -9.12 25.99
C GLY A 118 0.46 -8.90 25.59
#